data_AF-A0A0R1UL21-F1
#
_entry.id   AF-A0A0R1UL21-F1
#
_cell.length_a   1.000
_cell.length_b   1.000
_cell.length_c   1.000
_cell.angle_alpha   90.00
_cell.angle_beta   90.00
_cell.angle_gamma   90.00
#
_symmetry.space_group_name_H-M   'P 1'
#
loop_
_entity.id
_entity.type
_entity.pdbx_description
1 polymer ?
#
loop_
_entity_poly.entity_id
_entity_poly.type
_entity_poly.pdbx_seq_one_letter_code
_entity_poly.pdbx_strand_id
1 'polypeptide(L)'
;MSDGAILRRMSEISNAISALKSTASSLDSLKTNSVKHASSNYWAGTYKSGKYDHHVDKIDKDIRKAKQTVRDDVEHGIAKLHQLAGQLKKPESQLAASRIISNTSVYG
;
A
#
# COMPACT_ATOMS: atom_id res chain seq x y z
N MET A 1 -23.15 17.56 4.44
CA MET A 1 -21.85 17.67 5.15
C MET A 1 -21.26 19.05 4.86
N SER A 2 -20.53 19.63 5.80
CA SER A 2 -19.78 20.87 5.57
C SER A 2 -18.44 20.59 4.88
N ASP A 3 -17.89 21.57 4.18
CA ASP A 3 -16.57 21.49 3.53
C ASP A 3 -15.47 21.08 4.55
N GLY A 4 -15.53 21.61 5.78
CA GLY A 4 -14.60 21.22 6.85
C GLY A 4 -14.70 19.73 7.25
N ALA A 5 -15.91 19.16 7.28
CA ALA A 5 -16.10 17.73 7.57
C ALA A 5 -15.60 16.84 6.40
N ILE A 6 -15.79 17.31 5.16
CA ILE A 6 -15.28 16.63 3.96
C ILE A 6 -13.74 16.62 4.00
N LEU A 7 -13.10 17.76 4.26
CA LEU A 7 -11.63 17.85 4.36
C LEU A 7 -11.06 16.98 5.49
N ARG A 8 -11.74 16.92 6.65
CA ARG A 8 -11.36 16.00 7.74
C ARG A 8 -11.37 14.55 7.27
N ARG A 9 -12.43 14.14 6.56
CA ARG A 9 -12.54 12.78 6.01
C ARG A 9 -11.49 12.48 4.95
N MET A 10 -11.18 13.46 4.09
CA MET A 10 -10.09 13.35 3.12
C MET A 10 -8.74 13.16 3.81
N SER A 11 -8.47 13.88 4.90
CA SER A 11 -7.25 13.71 5.70
C SER A 11 -7.15 12.31 6.32
N GLU A 12 -8.24 11.79 6.88
CA GLU A 12 -8.30 10.41 7.40
C GLU A 12 -7.97 9.37 6.32
N ILE A 13 -8.54 9.51 5.13
CA ILE A 13 -8.29 8.61 4.00
C ILE A 13 -6.83 8.72 3.53
N SER A 14 -6.29 9.94 3.42
CA SER A 14 -4.88 10.15 3.08
C SER A 14 -3.94 9.47 4.07
N ASN A 15 -4.23 9.56 5.37
CA ASN A 15 -3.42 8.91 6.41
C ASN A 15 -3.49 7.38 6.31
N ALA A 16 -4.68 6.82 6.04
CA ALA A 16 -4.84 5.39 5.81
C ALA A 16 -4.04 4.91 4.59
N ILE A 17 -4.05 5.67 3.48
CA ILE A 17 -3.25 5.37 2.30
C ILE A 17 -1.74 5.41 2.61
N SER A 18 -1.27 6.38 3.39
CA SER A 18 0.14 6.42 3.83
C SER A 18 0.53 5.20 4.67
N ALA A 19 -0.36 4.73 5.54
CA ALA A 19 -0.13 3.51 6.32
C ALA A 19 -0.06 2.27 5.42
N LEU A 20 -1.00 2.12 4.48
CA LEU A 20 -1.01 1.05 3.48
C LEU A 20 0.27 1.02 2.64
N LYS A 21 0.76 2.19 2.21
CA LYS A 21 2.05 2.29 1.50
C LYS A 21 3.23 1.82 2.35
N SER A 22 3.27 2.18 3.64
CA SER A 22 4.29 1.69 4.57
C SER A 22 4.24 0.16 4.72
N THR A 23 3.03 -0.41 4.79
CA THR A 23 2.82 -1.86 4.80
C THR A 23 3.34 -2.52 3.52
N ALA A 24 3.08 -1.95 2.34
CA ALA A 24 3.61 -2.47 1.07
C ALA A 24 5.16 -2.51 1.05
N SER A 25 5.82 -1.43 1.50
CA SER A 25 7.28 -1.36 1.62
C SER A 25 7.84 -2.40 2.61
N SER A 26 7.10 -2.66 3.69
CA SER A 26 7.46 -3.68 4.68
C SER A 26 7.34 -5.10 4.09
N LEU A 27 6.33 -5.35 3.25
CA LEU A 27 6.20 -6.60 2.50
C LEU A 27 7.36 -6.82 1.52
N ASP A 28 7.85 -5.78 0.85
CA ASP A 28 9.03 -5.87 -0.01
C ASP A 28 10.32 -6.20 0.76
N SER A 29 10.43 -5.65 1.97
CA SER A 29 11.54 -5.95 2.89
C SER A 29 11.48 -7.39 3.39
N LEU A 30 10.28 -7.90 3.73
CA LEU A 30 10.06 -9.30 4.10
C LEU A 30 10.43 -10.25 2.97
N LYS A 31 10.02 -9.97 1.72
CA LYS A 31 10.43 -10.75 0.56
C LYS A 31 11.96 -10.82 0.44
N THR A 32 12.63 -9.67 0.53
CA THR A 32 14.09 -9.58 0.41
C THR A 32 14.79 -10.37 1.51
N ASN A 33 14.31 -10.28 2.75
CA ASN A 33 14.88 -10.99 3.89
C ASN A 33 14.60 -12.49 3.86
N SER A 34 13.39 -12.91 3.46
CA SER A 34 13.05 -14.32 3.28
C SER A 34 13.91 -14.97 2.19
N VAL A 35 14.14 -14.30 1.05
CA VAL A 35 15.05 -14.76 -0.01
C VAL A 35 16.51 -14.81 0.47
N LYS A 36 16.96 -13.82 1.27
CA LYS A 36 18.32 -13.82 1.84
C LYS A 36 18.53 -14.91 2.89
N HIS A 37 17.62 -15.07 3.86
CA HIS A 37 17.70 -16.16 4.86
C HIS A 37 17.61 -17.53 4.20
N ALA A 38 16.74 -17.65 3.20
CA ALA A 38 16.68 -18.81 2.32
C ALA A 38 18.05 -19.11 1.72
N SER A 39 18.70 -18.14 1.08
CA SER A 39 20.03 -18.31 0.49
C SER A 39 21.17 -18.52 1.51
N SER A 40 21.11 -17.90 2.70
CA SER A 40 22.22 -17.88 3.66
C SER A 40 22.27 -19.11 4.56
N ASN A 41 21.12 -19.73 4.86
CA ASN A 41 21.08 -20.98 5.62
C ASN A 41 21.29 -22.23 4.72
N TYR A 42 21.21 -22.09 3.40
CA TYR A 42 21.22 -23.22 2.46
C TYR A 42 22.60 -23.66 1.95
N TRP A 43 23.64 -22.84 2.07
CA TRP A 43 25.01 -23.29 1.72
C TRP A 43 25.57 -24.33 2.70
N ALA A 44 24.86 -24.62 3.81
CA ALA A 44 25.37 -25.46 4.88
C ALA A 44 24.82 -26.90 4.95
N GLY A 45 23.84 -27.37 4.13
CA GLY A 45 23.58 -28.82 4.20
C GLY A 45 22.41 -29.55 3.54
N THR A 46 21.45 -28.96 2.83
CA THR A 46 20.22 -29.71 2.51
C THR A 46 19.72 -29.62 1.07
N TYR A 47 20.50 -30.20 0.16
CA TYR A 47 20.10 -30.55 -1.20
C TYR A 47 19.16 -31.78 -1.25
N LYS A 48 18.14 -31.86 -0.39
CA LYS A 48 17.14 -32.97 -0.41
C LYS A 48 15.79 -32.54 0.18
N SER A 49 15.00 -31.76 -0.56
CA SER A 49 13.55 -32.03 -0.77
C SER A 49 12.91 -30.88 -1.54
N GLY A 50 12.29 -31.17 -2.69
CA GLY A 50 11.50 -30.21 -3.49
C GLY A 50 10.27 -29.61 -2.78
N LYS A 51 10.15 -29.77 -1.46
CA LYS A 51 9.19 -29.05 -0.62
C LYS A 51 9.62 -27.61 -0.37
N TYR A 52 10.91 -27.31 -0.49
CA TYR A 52 11.47 -25.98 -0.23
C TYR A 52 11.07 -24.95 -1.29
N ASP A 53 11.23 -25.28 -2.57
CA ASP A 53 10.81 -24.43 -3.68
C ASP A 53 9.31 -24.12 -3.58
N HIS A 54 8.51 -25.12 -3.20
CA HIS A 54 7.08 -24.94 -2.96
C HIS A 54 6.76 -23.97 -1.80
N HIS A 55 7.53 -23.98 -0.72
CA HIS A 55 7.33 -23.05 0.41
C HIS A 55 7.74 -21.62 0.06
N VAL A 56 8.86 -21.43 -0.63
CA VAL A 56 9.31 -20.11 -1.11
C VAL A 56 8.33 -19.56 -2.15
N ASP A 57 7.88 -20.39 -3.10
CA ASP A 57 6.88 -20.01 -4.09
C ASP A 57 5.54 -19.64 -3.44
N LYS A 58 5.14 -20.36 -2.40
CA LYS A 58 3.91 -20.06 -1.65
C LYS A 58 4.02 -18.71 -0.93
N ILE A 59 5.14 -18.45 -0.24
CA ILE A 59 5.39 -17.16 0.43
C ILE A 59 5.42 -16.03 -0.61
N ASP A 60 6.07 -16.21 -1.75
CA ASP A 60 6.11 -15.20 -2.80
C ASP A 60 4.73 -14.96 -3.43
N LYS A 61 3.92 -16.01 -3.59
CA LYS A 61 2.52 -15.90 -4.04
C LYS A 61 1.64 -15.14 -3.03
N ASP A 62 1.80 -15.42 -1.74
CA ASP A 62 1.03 -14.76 -0.68
C ASP A 62 1.43 -13.28 -0.53
N ILE A 63 2.73 -12.98 -0.62
CA ILE A 63 3.23 -11.59 -0.66
C ILE A 63 2.69 -10.87 -1.91
N ARG A 64 2.73 -11.49 -3.09
CA ARG A 64 2.18 -10.92 -4.33
C ARG A 64 0.69 -10.59 -4.20
N LYS A 65 -0.11 -11.51 -3.64
CA LYS A 65 -1.54 -11.27 -3.39
C LYS A 65 -1.76 -10.12 -2.42
N ALA A 66 -1.04 -10.11 -1.30
CA ALA A 66 -1.17 -9.04 -0.32
C ALA A 66 -0.77 -7.67 -0.88
N LYS A 67 0.29 -7.60 -1.70
CA LYS A 67 0.66 -6.38 -2.44
C LYS A 67 -0.44 -5.92 -3.39
N GLN A 68 -1.08 -6.85 -4.10
CA GLN A 68 -2.19 -6.51 -4.98
C GLN A 68 -3.36 -5.94 -4.20
N THR A 69 -3.77 -6.57 -3.10
CA THR A 69 -4.84 -6.05 -2.23
C THR A 69 -4.52 -4.65 -1.71
N VAL A 70 -3.30 -4.43 -1.22
CA VAL A 70 -2.87 -3.11 -0.75
C VAL A 70 -2.91 -2.07 -1.87
N ARG A 71 -2.48 -2.44 -3.09
CA ARG A 71 -2.55 -1.55 -4.25
C ARG A 71 -4.00 -1.20 -4.58
N ASP A 72 -4.88 -2.19 -4.64
CA ASP A 72 -6.30 -1.98 -4.93
C ASP A 72 -6.93 -1.06 -3.87
N ASP A 73 -6.62 -1.26 -2.59
CA ASP A 73 -7.12 -0.41 -1.50
C ASP A 73 -6.62 1.05 -1.61
N VAL A 74 -5.36 1.24 -2.02
CA VAL A 74 -4.80 2.58 -2.28
C VAL A 74 -5.51 3.26 -3.45
N GLU A 75 -5.73 2.55 -4.56
CA GLU A 75 -6.43 3.06 -5.73
C GLU A 75 -7.89 3.44 -5.39
N HIS A 76 -8.60 2.60 -4.63
CA HIS A 76 -9.94 2.90 -4.12
C HIS A 76 -9.95 4.12 -3.20
N GLY A 77 -8.96 4.24 -2.32
CA GLY A 77 -8.81 5.39 -1.43
C GLY A 77 -8.61 6.70 -2.21
N ILE A 78 -7.75 6.70 -3.24
CA ILE A 78 -7.52 7.85 -4.11
C ILE A 78 -8.80 8.23 -4.86
N ALA A 79 -9.51 7.26 -5.44
CA ALA A 79 -10.79 7.51 -6.09
C ALA A 79 -11.80 8.15 -5.11
N LYS A 80 -11.80 7.72 -3.85
CA LYS A 80 -12.67 8.31 -2.83
C LYS A 80 -12.30 9.75 -2.49
N LEU A 81 -11.01 10.09 -2.47
CA LEU A 81 -10.55 11.48 -2.30
C LEU A 81 -11.06 12.37 -3.44
N HIS A 82 -10.96 11.92 -4.69
CA HIS A 82 -11.49 12.67 -5.84
C HIS A 82 -13.00 12.89 -5.76
N GLN A 83 -13.77 11.86 -5.34
CA GLN A 83 -15.21 12.00 -5.12
C GLN A 83 -15.53 13.05 -4.05
N LEU A 84 -14.80 13.04 -2.93
CA LEU A 84 -15.00 13.99 -1.84
C LEU A 84 -14.62 15.41 -2.24
N ALA A 85 -13.53 15.58 -3.00
CA ALA A 85 -13.13 16.88 -3.54
C ALA A 85 -14.21 17.49 -4.44
N GLY A 86 -14.90 16.67 -5.24
CA GLY A 86 -16.01 17.12 -6.10
C GLY A 86 -17.24 17.62 -5.34
N GLN A 87 -17.35 17.35 -4.04
CA GLN A 87 -18.45 17.83 -3.20
C GLN A 87 -18.17 19.19 -2.55
N LEU A 88 -16.94 19.69 -2.65
CA LEU A 88 -16.53 20.94 -2.03
C LEU A 88 -17.05 22.13 -2.84
N LYS A 89 -17.67 23.09 -2.13
CA LYS A 89 -18.31 24.24 -2.75
C LYS A 89 -17.42 25.48 -2.72
N LYS A 90 -16.53 25.56 -1.74
CA LYS A 90 -15.69 26.73 -1.50
C LYS A 90 -14.33 26.62 -2.20
N PRO A 91 -13.86 27.67 -2.90
CA PRO A 91 -12.56 27.65 -3.57
C PRO A 91 -11.39 27.30 -2.64
N GLU A 92 -11.39 27.84 -1.41
CA GLU A 92 -10.35 27.55 -0.42
C GLU A 92 -10.34 26.07 0.01
N SER A 93 -11.52 25.44 0.04
CA SER A 93 -11.64 24.03 0.40
C SER A 93 -11.22 23.13 -0.75
N GLN A 94 -11.57 23.50 -1.99
CA GLN A 94 -11.08 22.82 -3.20
C GLN A 94 -9.55 22.88 -3.30
N LEU A 95 -8.93 24.02 -2.98
CA LEU A 95 -7.47 24.15 -2.91
C LEU A 95 -6.86 23.24 -1.85
N ALA A 96 -7.44 23.19 -0.65
CA ALA A 96 -6.99 22.29 0.42
C ALA A 96 -7.11 20.81 0.02
N ALA A 97 -8.22 20.43 -0.62
CA ALA A 97 -8.43 19.08 -1.13
C ALA A 97 -7.44 18.70 -2.24
N SER A 98 -7.14 19.63 -3.16
CA SER A 98 -6.11 19.42 -4.19
C SER A 98 -4.75 19.12 -3.56
N ARG A 99 -4.36 19.83 -2.48
CA ARG A 99 -3.10 19.56 -1.76
C ARG A 99 -3.09 18.17 -1.12
N ILE A 100 -4.20 17.76 -0.52
CA ILE A 100 -4.33 16.40 0.06
C ILE A 100 -4.14 15.37 -1.04
N ILE A 101 -4.91 15.46 -2.13
CA ILE A 101 -4.84 14.52 -3.26
C ILE A 101 -3.42 14.46 -3.85
N SER A 102 -2.79 15.61 -4.11
CA SER A 102 -1.42 15.64 -4.64
C SER A 102 -0.42 14.95 -3.73
N ASN A 103 -0.50 15.16 -2.42
CA ASN A 103 0.38 14.48 -1.45
C ASN A 103 0.09 12.98 -1.34
N THR A 104 -1.16 12.58 -1.52
CA THR A 104 -1.54 11.15 -1.50
C THR A 104 -1.16 10.44 -2.80
N SER A 105 -1.15 11.14 -3.94
CA SER A 105 -0.97 10.57 -5.27
C SER A 105 0.48 10.46 -5.75
N VAL A 106 1.50 10.67 -4.89
CA VAL A 106 2.95 10.58 -5.23
C VAL A 106 3.42 9.13 -5.50
N TYR A 107 2.58 8.33 -6.16
CA TYR A 107 2.96 7.10 -6.84
C TYR A 107 2.27 7.12 -8.20
N GLY A 108 2.92 7.78 -9.15
CA GLY A 108 2.81 7.57 -10.58
C GLY A 108 4.22 7.40 -11.11
#